data_AF-A0A962VE35-F1
#
_entry.id   AF-A0A962VE35-F1
#
_cell.length_a   1.000
_cell.length_b   1.000
_cell.length_c   1.000
_cell.angle_alpha   90.00
_cell.angle_beta   90.00
_cell.angle_gamma   90.00
#
_symmetry.space_group_name_H-M   'P 1'
#
loop_
_entity.id
_entity.type
_entity.pdbx_description
1 polymer ?
#
loop_
_entity_poly.entity_id
_entity_poly.type
_entity_poly.pdbx_seq_one_letter_code
_entity_poly.pdbx_strand_id
1 'polypeptide(L)'
;MFIKNKYLEFIVFALLFAAGGFYAATTASSTSSHHAAKYHNMAHPPINIPAGTQGPTVRLTATKDPMSGWNLEIITENFRFAPEHASQSHIPGEGHAHLYVNDVKIARVYGPWFHLAKLPPGEHTVSVSLNANTHGQYSVNNQAVSDKIIVSSSNL
;
A
#
# COMPACT_ATOMS: atom_id res chain seq x y z
N MET A 1 40.72 -6.94 -23.09
CA MET A 1 41.77 -7.65 -22.32
C MET A 1 41.35 -7.67 -20.84
N PHE A 2 41.08 -8.88 -20.32
CA PHE A 2 40.98 -9.31 -18.91
C PHE A 2 40.09 -8.58 -17.87
N ILE A 3 38.85 -9.07 -17.74
CA ILE A 3 38.17 -9.69 -16.56
C ILE A 3 38.75 -9.43 -15.15
N LYS A 4 37.91 -9.00 -14.18
CA LYS A 4 37.52 -9.79 -12.96
C LYS A 4 36.53 -9.07 -12.01
N ASN A 5 35.35 -9.68 -11.92
CA ASN A 5 34.35 -9.65 -10.84
C ASN A 5 34.98 -9.85 -9.45
N LYS A 6 34.48 -9.17 -8.40
CA LYS A 6 34.36 -9.72 -7.04
C LYS A 6 33.21 -9.06 -6.24
N TYR A 7 32.05 -9.71 -6.26
CA TYR A 7 31.10 -9.68 -5.15
C TYR A 7 31.64 -10.56 -4.01
N LEU A 8 31.10 -10.34 -2.80
CA LEU A 8 31.03 -11.25 -1.65
C LEU A 8 31.94 -10.88 -0.47
N GLU A 9 31.35 -10.32 0.59
CA GLU A 9 31.70 -10.67 1.98
C GLU A 9 30.42 -10.57 2.82
N PHE A 10 29.92 -11.73 3.27
CA PHE A 10 28.85 -11.88 4.26
C PHE A 10 29.49 -11.76 5.65
N ILE A 11 29.02 -10.84 6.49
CA ILE A 11 29.43 -10.80 7.90
C ILE A 11 28.41 -11.57 8.74
N VAL A 12 28.83 -12.75 9.20
CA VAL A 12 28.17 -13.55 10.24
C VAL A 12 28.69 -13.06 11.59
N PHE A 13 27.82 -12.53 12.46
CA PHE A 13 28.12 -12.36 13.88
C PHE A 13 27.43 -13.46 14.68
N ALA A 14 28.22 -14.42 15.17
CA ALA A 14 27.85 -15.33 16.23
C ALA A 14 28.56 -14.88 17.51
N LEU A 15 27.82 -14.57 18.57
CA LEU A 15 28.38 -14.32 19.89
C LEU A 15 27.58 -15.09 20.96
N LEU A 16 28.23 -16.18 21.38
CA LEU A 16 28.24 -16.92 22.63
C LEU A 16 27.40 -16.35 23.81
N PHE A 17 26.47 -17.18 24.30
CA PHE A 17 25.90 -17.05 25.64
C PHE A 17 26.77 -17.80 26.66
N ALA A 18 27.20 -17.10 27.70
CA ALA A 18 27.86 -17.68 28.87
C ALA A 18 26.81 -18.22 29.88
N ALA A 19 27.17 -19.34 30.50
CA ALA A 19 26.37 -20.12 31.43
C ALA A 19 26.15 -19.42 32.78
N GLY A 20 24.99 -19.68 33.39
CA GLY A 20 24.77 -19.46 34.82
C GLY A 20 23.30 -19.55 35.23
N GLY A 21 22.96 -20.50 36.10
CA GLY A 21 21.77 -20.44 36.96
C GLY A 21 20.77 -21.58 36.80
N PHE A 22 20.95 -22.63 37.61
CA PHE A 22 19.98 -23.70 37.85
C PHE A 22 19.10 -23.28 39.04
N TYR A 23 17.77 -23.14 38.92
CA TYR A 23 16.79 -23.31 40.01
C TYR A 23 15.34 -23.43 39.48
N ALA A 24 14.61 -24.37 40.08
CA ALA A 24 13.15 -24.54 40.17
C ALA A 24 12.34 -24.85 38.89
N ALA A 25 11.92 -26.12 38.78
CA ALA A 25 10.86 -26.55 37.89
C ALA A 25 9.50 -26.08 38.40
N THR A 26 8.85 -25.18 37.66
CA THR A 26 7.43 -24.89 37.76
C THR A 26 6.82 -25.10 36.38
N THR A 27 5.82 -25.96 36.29
CA THR A 27 5.07 -26.25 35.06
C THR A 27 4.38 -24.98 34.54
N ALA A 28 4.87 -24.43 33.43
CA ALA A 28 4.24 -23.32 32.72
C ALA A 28 3.98 -23.73 31.26
N SER A 29 2.72 -23.61 30.83
CA SER A 29 2.28 -23.84 29.45
C SER A 29 3.09 -22.98 28.48
N SER A 30 3.78 -23.62 27.55
CA SER A 30 4.44 -22.96 26.43
C SER A 30 3.41 -22.55 25.38
N THR A 31 2.87 -21.33 25.50
CA THR A 31 2.28 -20.63 24.34
C THR A 31 3.38 -19.81 23.68
N SER A 32 4.01 -20.43 22.67
CA SER A 32 5.00 -19.79 21.80
C SER A 32 4.43 -18.53 21.17
N SER A 33 4.75 -17.37 21.76
CA SER A 33 4.39 -16.05 21.23
C SER A 33 5.44 -15.66 20.19
N HIS A 34 5.35 -16.26 19.01
CA HIS A 34 6.03 -15.72 17.85
C HIS A 34 5.34 -14.42 17.47
N HIS A 35 6.00 -13.30 17.79
CA HIS A 35 5.69 -11.96 17.26
C HIS A 35 5.87 -11.97 15.74
N ALA A 36 4.90 -12.52 15.02
CA ALA A 36 4.66 -12.19 13.64
C ALA A 36 4.13 -10.75 13.61
N ALA A 37 4.86 -9.86 12.94
CA ALA A 37 4.46 -8.49 12.70
C ALA A 37 3.06 -8.47 12.06
N LYS A 38 2.05 -8.30 12.92
CA LYS A 38 0.67 -8.11 12.52
C LYS A 38 0.61 -6.74 11.89
N TYR A 39 0.57 -6.67 10.56
CA TYR A 39 0.13 -5.48 9.85
C TYR A 39 -1.26 -5.15 10.38
N HIS A 40 -1.34 -4.27 11.37
CA HIS A 40 -2.59 -3.77 11.89
C HIS A 40 -3.24 -2.96 10.77
N ASN A 41 -4.16 -3.59 10.04
CA ASN A 41 -5.20 -2.88 9.29
C ASN A 41 -6.04 -2.12 10.32
N MET A 42 -5.55 -0.97 10.77
CA MET A 42 -6.37 0.02 11.46
C MET A 42 -7.32 0.60 10.41
N ALA A 43 -8.39 -0.14 10.15
CA ALA A 43 -9.48 0.35 9.35
C ALA A 43 -10.12 1.49 10.13
N HIS A 44 -9.86 2.71 9.68
CA HIS A 44 -10.57 3.87 10.19
C HIS A 44 -12.02 3.82 9.68
N PRO A 45 -12.99 4.37 10.44
CA PRO A 45 -14.39 4.38 10.01
C PRO A 45 -14.53 4.96 8.59
N PRO A 46 -15.30 4.31 7.70
CA PRO A 46 -15.54 4.83 6.35
C PRO A 46 -16.30 6.17 6.41
N ILE A 47 -16.08 7.00 5.40
CA ILE A 47 -16.80 8.26 5.21
C ILE A 47 -17.89 8.03 4.16
N ASN A 48 -19.12 7.81 4.61
CA ASN A 48 -20.25 7.64 3.70
C ASN A 48 -20.97 8.97 3.45
N ILE A 49 -21.06 9.31 2.18
CA ILE A 49 -21.74 10.49 1.67
C ILE A 49 -23.10 10.06 1.11
N PRO A 50 -24.23 10.65 1.56
CA PRO A 50 -25.56 10.31 1.08
C PRO A 50 -25.77 10.56 -0.43
N ALA A 51 -26.70 9.81 -1.02
CA ALA A 51 -27.13 10.04 -2.40
C ALA A 51 -27.68 11.46 -2.62
N GLY A 52 -27.51 12.00 -3.83
CA GLY A 52 -28.00 13.35 -4.20
C GLY A 52 -27.04 14.49 -3.85
N THR A 53 -25.88 14.18 -3.26
CA THR A 53 -24.78 15.14 -3.06
C THR A 53 -23.70 14.96 -4.13
N GLN A 54 -22.95 16.03 -4.44
CA GLN A 54 -21.77 15.95 -5.31
C GLN A 54 -20.59 15.36 -4.53
N GLY A 55 -20.58 14.03 -4.36
CA GLY A 55 -19.48 13.31 -3.72
C GLY A 55 -18.22 13.26 -4.59
N PRO A 56 -17.07 12.87 -4.01
CA PRO A 56 -15.85 12.67 -4.77
C PRO A 56 -16.00 11.51 -5.76
N THR A 57 -15.37 11.64 -6.91
CA THR A 57 -15.28 10.59 -7.93
C THR A 57 -13.81 10.29 -8.24
N VAL A 58 -13.55 9.10 -8.79
CA VAL A 58 -12.21 8.72 -9.25
C VAL A 58 -12.32 7.92 -10.53
N ARG A 59 -11.39 8.18 -11.46
CA ARG A 59 -11.10 7.36 -12.64
C ARG A 59 -9.60 7.09 -12.68
N LEU A 60 -9.23 5.86 -12.99
CA LEU A 60 -7.84 5.41 -13.11
C LEU A 60 -7.53 5.12 -14.57
N THR A 61 -6.43 5.67 -15.08
CA THR A 61 -5.88 5.30 -16.39
C THR A 61 -4.44 4.83 -16.23
N ALA A 62 -3.95 4.05 -17.20
CA ALA A 62 -2.56 3.65 -17.26
C ALA A 62 -2.02 3.79 -18.68
N THR A 63 -0.86 4.42 -18.80
CA THR A 63 -0.08 4.49 -20.03
C THR A 63 1.23 3.76 -19.83
N LYS A 64 1.65 2.95 -20.81
CA LYS A 64 2.94 2.27 -20.73
C LYS A 64 4.06 3.31 -20.69
N ASP A 65 4.94 3.21 -19.70
CA ASP A 65 6.10 4.08 -19.64
C ASP A 65 7.18 3.56 -20.63
N PRO A 66 7.78 4.43 -21.47
CA PRO A 66 8.77 4.01 -22.47
C PRO A 66 10.04 3.37 -21.89
N MET A 67 10.40 3.70 -20.64
CA MET A 67 11.58 3.14 -19.97
C MET A 67 11.22 1.85 -19.22
N SER A 68 10.21 1.86 -18.36
CA SER A 68 9.81 0.69 -17.57
C SER A 68 8.47 0.90 -16.87
N GLY A 69 7.64 -0.14 -16.77
CA GLY A 69 6.43 -0.05 -15.96
C GLY A 69 5.29 0.71 -16.64
N TRP A 70 4.57 1.53 -15.86
CA TRP A 70 3.38 2.26 -16.27
C TRP A 70 3.29 3.61 -15.54
N ASN A 71 2.84 4.64 -16.25
CA ASN A 71 2.41 5.89 -15.64
C ASN A 71 0.90 5.83 -15.42
N LEU A 72 0.50 5.85 -14.15
CA LEU A 72 -0.89 5.87 -13.73
C LEU A 72 -1.36 7.30 -13.56
N GLU A 73 -2.54 7.62 -14.09
CA GLU A 73 -3.24 8.88 -13.83
C GLU A 73 -4.49 8.61 -12.99
N ILE A 74 -4.58 9.28 -11.83
CA ILE A 74 -5.73 9.25 -10.93
C ILE A 74 -6.47 10.57 -11.12
N ILE A 75 -7.58 10.50 -11.85
CA ILE A 75 -8.40 11.64 -12.21
C ILE A 75 -9.56 11.71 -11.22
N THR A 76 -9.73 12.84 -10.55
CA THR A 76 -10.74 13.01 -9.50
C THR A 76 -11.60 14.24 -9.72
N GLU A 77 -12.87 14.17 -9.30
CA GLU A 77 -13.76 15.32 -9.19
C GLU A 77 -14.26 15.45 -7.76
N ASN A 78 -14.57 16.67 -7.31
CA ASN A 78 -14.98 16.99 -5.93
C ASN A 78 -14.02 16.43 -4.86
N PHE A 79 -12.74 16.32 -5.22
CA PHE A 79 -11.68 15.80 -4.37
C PHE A 79 -10.38 16.58 -4.58
N ARG A 80 -9.67 16.87 -3.49
CA ARG A 80 -8.31 17.42 -3.49
C ARG A 80 -7.37 16.48 -2.77
N PHE A 81 -6.25 16.15 -3.40
CA PHE A 81 -5.11 15.56 -2.72
C PHE A 81 -4.54 16.56 -1.70
N ALA A 82 -4.48 16.15 -0.43
CA ALA A 82 -4.03 16.99 0.68
C ALA A 82 -2.97 16.26 1.53
N PRO A 83 -1.76 16.01 0.99
CA PRO A 83 -0.66 15.37 1.74
C PRO A 83 -0.36 16.07 3.07
N GLU A 84 -0.47 17.40 3.12
CA GLU A 84 -0.28 18.23 4.30
C GLU A 84 -1.29 17.95 5.43
N HIS A 85 -2.42 17.30 5.13
CA HIS A 85 -3.45 16.93 6.08
C HIS A 85 -3.54 15.41 6.32
N ALA A 86 -2.62 14.62 5.75
CA ALA A 86 -2.64 13.17 5.94
C ALA A 86 -2.49 12.78 7.42
N SER A 87 -3.32 11.83 7.89
CA SER A 87 -3.40 11.40 9.29
C SER A 87 -3.89 12.49 10.26
N GLN A 88 -4.56 13.52 9.77
CA GLN A 88 -5.22 14.55 10.59
C GLN A 88 -6.75 14.38 10.54
N SER A 89 -7.46 15.33 11.15
CA SER A 89 -8.93 15.37 11.12
C SER A 89 -9.49 15.39 9.70
N HIS A 90 -10.67 14.79 9.55
CA HIS A 90 -11.38 14.76 8.27
C HIS A 90 -11.77 16.17 7.83
N ILE A 91 -11.47 16.48 6.56
CA ILE A 91 -12.00 17.64 5.83
C ILE A 91 -12.74 17.08 4.61
N PRO A 92 -14.01 17.46 4.37
CA PRO A 92 -14.79 16.96 3.24
C PRO A 92 -14.09 17.19 1.90
N GLY A 93 -14.05 16.15 1.07
CA GLY A 93 -13.42 16.22 -0.26
C GLY A 93 -11.90 16.23 -0.23
N GLU A 94 -11.25 16.03 0.92
CA GLU A 94 -9.79 15.94 1.00
C GLU A 94 -9.31 14.54 1.33
N GLY A 95 -8.08 14.23 0.88
CA GLY A 95 -7.31 13.12 1.40
C GLY A 95 -6.24 12.63 0.43
N HIS A 96 -6.18 11.30 0.25
CA HIS A 96 -5.21 10.63 -0.59
C HIS A 96 -5.81 9.37 -1.21
N ALA A 97 -5.15 8.83 -2.25
CA ALA A 97 -5.55 7.56 -2.83
C ALA A 97 -4.75 6.40 -2.22
N HIS A 98 -5.39 5.26 -2.02
CA HIS A 98 -4.69 3.99 -1.82
C HIS A 98 -4.59 3.27 -3.16
N LEU A 99 -3.38 2.84 -3.53
CA LEU A 99 -3.11 2.09 -4.76
C LEU A 99 -2.89 0.61 -4.43
N TYR A 100 -3.51 -0.25 -5.22
CA TYR A 100 -3.46 -1.70 -5.07
C TYR A 100 -3.04 -2.37 -6.37
N VAL A 101 -2.35 -3.51 -6.25
CA VAL A 101 -2.11 -4.45 -7.34
C VAL A 101 -2.57 -5.82 -6.87
N ASN A 102 -3.47 -6.45 -7.62
CA ASN A 102 -4.08 -7.74 -7.27
C ASN A 102 -4.60 -7.76 -5.81
N ASP A 103 -5.35 -6.71 -5.46
CA ASP A 103 -5.95 -6.47 -4.14
C ASP A 103 -4.95 -6.26 -2.98
N VAL A 104 -3.64 -6.26 -3.26
CA VAL A 104 -2.60 -5.92 -2.28
C VAL A 104 -2.31 -4.43 -2.35
N LYS A 105 -2.46 -3.72 -1.22
CA LYS A 105 -2.12 -2.29 -1.13
C LYS A 105 -0.60 -2.12 -1.26
N ILE A 106 -0.16 -1.37 -2.28
CA ILE A 106 1.26 -1.13 -2.54
C ILE A 106 1.69 0.30 -2.21
N ALA A 107 0.77 1.27 -2.23
CA ALA A 107 1.13 2.67 -2.00
C ALA A 107 -0.03 3.50 -1.45
N ARG A 108 0.35 4.63 -0.82
CA ARG A 108 -0.47 5.82 -0.67
C ARG A 108 -0.02 6.82 -1.73
N VAL A 109 -0.95 7.39 -2.47
CA VAL A 109 -0.67 8.33 -3.56
C VAL A 109 -1.24 9.70 -3.19
N TYR A 110 -0.37 10.70 -3.18
CA TYR A 110 -0.66 12.07 -2.73
C TYR A 110 -0.82 13.07 -3.89
N GLY A 111 -1.03 12.57 -5.11
CA GLY A 111 -1.18 13.40 -6.29
C GLY A 111 -1.79 12.63 -7.45
N PRO A 112 -1.98 13.30 -8.59
CA PRO A 112 -2.68 12.72 -9.74
C PRO A 112 -1.84 11.66 -10.48
N TRP A 113 -0.52 11.64 -10.32
CA TRP A 113 0.36 10.74 -11.06
C TRP A 113 1.12 9.78 -10.15
N PHE A 114 1.24 8.53 -10.58
CA PHE A 114 2.07 7.52 -9.90
C PHE A 114 2.77 6.64 -10.92
N HIS A 115 4.08 6.47 -10.77
CA HIS A 115 4.84 5.52 -11.59
C HIS A 115 4.78 4.13 -10.96
N LEU A 116 4.13 3.20 -11.64
CA LEU A 116 4.06 1.80 -11.26
C LEU A 116 5.19 1.03 -11.94
N ALA A 117 6.08 0.45 -11.14
CA ALA A 117 7.19 -0.37 -11.63
C ALA A 117 6.70 -1.57 -12.48
N LYS A 118 7.61 -2.11 -13.31
CA LYS A 118 7.33 -3.32 -14.12
C LYS A 118 6.81 -4.44 -13.22
N LEU A 119 5.65 -4.97 -13.58
CA LEU A 119 5.04 -6.11 -12.91
C LEU A 119 5.56 -7.42 -13.52
N PRO A 120 5.48 -8.55 -12.80
CA PRO A 120 5.72 -9.87 -13.37
C PRO A 120 4.92 -10.10 -14.66
N PRO A 121 5.34 -11.02 -15.54
CA PRO A 121 4.57 -11.31 -16.76
C PRO A 121 3.16 -11.80 -16.45
N GLY A 122 2.17 -11.29 -17.19
CA GLY A 122 0.76 -11.64 -17.02
C GLY A 122 -0.15 -10.43 -16.90
N GLU A 123 -1.42 -10.70 -16.60
CA GLU A 123 -2.42 -9.66 -16.32
C GLU A 123 -2.45 -9.33 -14.83
N HIS A 124 -2.55 -8.04 -14.54
CA HIS A 124 -2.65 -7.53 -13.18
C HIS A 124 -3.81 -6.56 -13.07
N THR A 125 -4.63 -6.73 -12.03
CA THR A 125 -5.64 -5.74 -11.66
C THR A 125 -4.96 -4.64 -10.88
N VAL A 126 -5.03 -3.40 -11.36
CA VAL A 126 -4.58 -2.20 -10.66
C VAL A 126 -5.83 -1.45 -10.22
N SER A 127 -5.93 -1.09 -8.96
CA SER A 127 -7.08 -0.36 -8.45
C SER A 127 -6.68 0.76 -7.50
N VAL A 128 -7.53 1.78 -7.42
CA VAL A 128 -7.41 2.88 -6.47
C VAL A 128 -8.69 3.07 -5.69
N SER A 129 -8.56 3.49 -4.43
CA SER A 129 -9.68 4.05 -3.65
C SER A 129 -9.32 5.43 -3.16
N LEU A 130 -10.31 6.32 -3.05
CA LEU A 130 -10.14 7.59 -2.35
C LEU A 130 -10.38 7.43 -0.85
N ASN A 131 -9.49 7.98 -0.06
CA ASN A 131 -9.45 7.87 1.39
C ASN A 131 -9.33 9.27 2.00
N ALA A 132 -10.04 9.51 3.10
CA ALA A 132 -10.00 10.76 3.84
C ALA A 132 -8.64 10.97 4.52
N ASN A 133 -8.44 12.18 5.06
CA ASN A 133 -7.29 12.52 5.92
C ASN A 133 -7.12 11.52 7.09
N THR A 134 -8.23 11.01 7.62
CA THR A 134 -8.27 9.99 8.67
C THR A 134 -8.06 8.57 8.16
N HIS A 135 -7.70 8.36 6.89
CA HIS A 135 -7.59 7.07 6.17
C HIS A 135 -8.92 6.32 5.93
N GLY A 136 -10.05 6.81 6.46
CA GLY A 136 -11.38 6.25 6.19
C GLY A 136 -11.69 6.27 4.70
N GLN A 137 -12.13 5.15 4.14
CA GLN A 137 -12.49 5.07 2.71
C GLN A 137 -13.74 5.90 2.43
N TYR A 138 -13.71 6.70 1.37
CA TYR A 138 -14.91 7.40 0.91
C TYR A 138 -15.87 6.44 0.22
N SER A 139 -17.16 6.63 0.50
CA SER A 139 -18.25 6.02 -0.26
C SER A 139 -19.32 7.05 -0.59
N VAL A 140 -19.97 6.90 -1.74
CA VAL A 140 -21.18 7.65 -2.10
C VAL A 140 -22.32 6.65 -2.21
N ASN A 141 -23.41 6.88 -1.49
CA ASN A 141 -24.54 5.95 -1.42
C ASN A 141 -24.10 4.50 -1.06
N ASN A 142 -23.20 4.37 -0.09
CA ASN A 142 -22.58 3.12 0.35
C ASN A 142 -21.74 2.39 -0.72
N GLN A 143 -21.47 3.01 -1.87
CA GLN A 143 -20.56 2.49 -2.88
C GLN A 143 -19.20 3.15 -2.74
N ALA A 144 -18.14 2.35 -2.62
CA ALA A 144 -16.78 2.86 -2.50
C ALA A 144 -16.41 3.76 -3.69
N VAL A 145 -15.76 4.87 -3.39
CA VAL A 145 -15.17 5.74 -4.42
C VAL A 145 -13.85 5.13 -4.83
N SER A 146 -13.90 4.28 -5.85
CA SER A 146 -12.79 3.48 -6.35
C SER A 146 -12.93 3.20 -7.83
N ASP A 147 -11.80 2.94 -8.50
CA ASP A 147 -11.77 2.48 -9.89
C ASP A 147 -10.71 1.39 -10.07
N LYS A 148 -10.86 0.57 -11.11
CA LYS A 148 -9.92 -0.50 -11.43
C LYS A 148 -9.74 -0.69 -12.94
N ILE A 149 -8.53 -1.06 -13.31
CA ILE A 149 -8.13 -1.39 -14.68
C ILE A 149 -7.29 -2.68 -14.68
N ILE A 150 -7.20 -3.31 -15.84
CA ILE A 150 -6.29 -4.43 -16.08
C ILE A 150 -5.11 -3.91 -16.90
N VAL A 151 -3.89 -4.23 -16.48
CA VAL A 151 -2.66 -3.98 -17.25
C VAL A 151 -1.98 -5.31 -17.56
N SER A 152 -1.42 -5.43 -18.76
CA SER A 152 -0.70 -6.64 -19.20
C SER A 152 0.81 -6.38 -19.24
N SER A 153 1.59 -7.16 -18.49
CA SER A 153 3.05 -7.09 -18.50
C SER A 153 3.64 -8.25 -19.29
N SER A 154 4.68 -7.98 -20.08
CA SER A 154 5.38 -8.97 -20.89
C SER A 154 6.87 -9.04 -20.56
N ASN A 155 7.51 -10.15 -20.95
CA ASN A 155 8.94 -10.41 -20.76
C ASN A 155 9.87 -9.60 -21.68
N LEU A 156 9.32 -8.72 -22.52
CA LEU A 156 10.11 -7.92 -23.45
C LEU A 156 11.04 -6.94 -22.71
#